data_AF-A0A091CG06-F1
#
_entry.id   AF-A0A091CG06-F1
#
_cell.length_a   1.000
_cell.length_b   1.000
_cell.length_c   1.000
_cell.angle_alpha   90.00
_cell.angle_beta   90.00
_cell.angle_gamma   90.00
#
_symmetry.space_group_name_H-M   'P 1'
#
loop_
_entity.id
_entity.type
_entity.pdbx_description
1 polymer ?
#
loop_
_entity_poly.entity_id
_entity_poly.type
_entity_poly.pdbx_seq_one_letter_code
_entity_poly.pdbx_strand_id
1 'polypeptide(L)' 'MSTKQKILTILRQDGNIVSGEKLAATLDISRTAIWKAVRELEKQGYHIEHFPNGYHYLVSDVLEKN' A
#
# COMPACT_ATOMS: atom_id res chain seq x y z
N MET A 1 -6.00 0.25 13.97
CA MET A 1 -5.52 -0.01 12.59
C MET A 1 -4.62 1.14 12.15
N SER A 2 -3.37 0.85 11.78
CA SER A 2 -2.47 1.88 11.25
C SER A 2 -2.76 2.16 9.77
N THR A 3 -2.45 3.38 9.31
CA THR A 3 -2.65 3.83 7.93
C THR A 3 -2.08 2.86 6.89
N LYS A 4 -0.90 2.31 7.14
CA LYS A 4 -0.26 1.28 6.30
C LYS A 4 -1.08 0.00 6.13
N GLN A 5 -1.74 -0.46 7.20
CA GLN A 5 -2.58 -1.65 7.11
C GLN A 5 -3.83 -1.36 6.26
N LYS A 6 -4.42 -0.16 6.37
CA LYS A 6 -5.56 0.21 5.53
C LYS A 6 -5.17 0.26 4.04
N ILE A 7 -4.03 0.86 3.72
CA ILE A 7 -3.49 0.90 2.35
C ILE A 7 -3.28 -0.52 1.83
N LEU A 8 -2.62 -1.37 2.62
CA LEU A 8 -2.36 -2.76 2.25
C LEU A 8 -3.67 -3.53 2.02
N THR A 9 -4.68 -3.38 2.89
CA THR A 9 -5.99 -4.01 2.73
C THR A 9 -6.64 -3.60 1.42
N ILE A 10 -6.66 -2.30 1.10
CA ILE A 10 -7.25 -1.79 -0.15
C ILE A 10 -6.51 -2.37 -1.37
N LEU A 11 -5.18 -2.32 -1.37
CA LEU A 11 -4.36 -2.83 -2.48
C LEU A 11 -4.51 -4.34 -2.65
N ARG A 12 -4.60 -5.10 -1.55
CA ARG A 12 -4.79 -6.56 -1.55
C ARG A 12 -6.19 -6.96 -2.00
N GLN A 13 -7.22 -6.19 -1.66
CA GLN A 13 -8.60 -6.46 -2.08
C GLN A 13 -8.82 -6.19 -3.57
N ASP A 14 -8.24 -5.12 -4.10
CA ASP A 14 -8.44 -4.72 -5.49
C ASP A 14 -7.59 -5.57 -6.45
N GLY A 15 -6.42 -6.07 -6.00
CA GLY A 15 -5.50 -6.89 -6.79
C GLY A 15 -4.96 -6.19 -8.05
N ASN A 16 -5.20 -4.90 -8.16
CA ASN A 16 -4.92 -4.05 -9.32
C ASN A 16 -4.19 -2.78 -8.88
N ILE A 17 -3.75 -1.99 -9.87
CA ILE A 17 -3.10 -0.69 -9.64
C ILE A 17 -4.14 0.31 -9.12
N VAL A 18 -3.96 0.79 -7.88
CA VAL A 18 -4.83 1.79 -7.26
C VAL A 18 -4.16 3.17 -7.30
N SER A 19 -4.83 4.17 -7.86
CA SER A 19 -4.28 5.52 -7.94
C SER A 19 -3.94 6.11 -6.56
N GLY A 20 -2.75 6.68 -6.44
CA GLY A 20 -2.26 7.27 -5.18
C GLY A 20 -3.13 8.41 -4.66
N GLU A 21 -3.73 9.18 -5.57
CA GLU A 21 -4.70 10.22 -5.25
C GLU A 21 -6.00 9.64 -4.71
N LYS A 22 -6.49 8.55 -5.29
CA LYS A 22 -7.69 7.84 -4.81
C LYS A 22 -7.45 7.27 -3.41
N LEU A 23 -6.29 6.68 -3.16
CA LEU A 23 -5.89 6.22 -1.82
C LEU A 23 -5.78 7.38 -0.83
N ALA A 24 -5.14 8.48 -1.20
CA ALA A 24 -5.02 9.67 -0.37
C ALA A 24 -6.39 10.24 0.00
N ALA A 25 -7.31 10.35 -0.97
CA ALA A 25 -8.68 10.82 -0.76
C ALA A 25 -9.53 9.85 0.06
N THR A 26 -9.42 8.54 -0.20
CA THR A 26 -10.19 7.50 0.52
C THR A 26 -9.77 7.39 1.97
N LEU A 27 -8.48 7.57 2.26
CA LEU A 27 -7.93 7.46 3.60
C LEU A 27 -7.87 8.80 4.33
N ASP A 28 -8.19 9.90 3.65
CA ASP A 28 -8.06 11.27 4.13
C ASP A 28 -6.65 11.57 4.67
N ILE A 29 -5.62 11.25 3.87
CA ILE A 29 -4.22 11.46 4.23
C ILE A 29 -3.40 12.07 3.09
N SER A 30 -2.30 12.73 3.45
CA SER A 30 -1.36 13.27 2.47
C SER A 30 -0.63 12.17 1.69
N ARG A 31 -0.26 12.46 0.44
CA ARG A 31 0.59 11.58 -0.40
C ARG A 31 1.89 11.18 0.31
N THR A 32 2.44 12.05 1.16
CA THR A 32 3.63 11.76 1.98
C THR A 32 3.38 10.67 3.03
N ALA A 33 2.16 10.62 3.61
CA ALA A 33 1.78 9.58 4.56
C ALA A 33 1.59 8.23 3.85
N ILE A 34 1.03 8.24 2.63
CA ILE A 34 1.01 7.06 1.76
C ILE A 34 2.44 6.55 1.53
N TRP A 35 3.35 7.42 1.09
CA TRP A 35 4.74 7.04 0.80
C TRP A 35 5.48 6.48 2.03
N LYS A 36 5.33 7.12 3.21
CA LYS A 36 5.87 6.59 4.46
C LYS A 36 5.32 5.20 4.79
N ALA A 37 4.01 5.02 4.64
CA ALA A 37 3.36 3.76 4.92
C ALA A 37 3.79 2.65 3.95
N VAL A 38 3.88 2.95 2.65
CA VAL A 38 4.39 2.03 1.62
C VAL A 38 5.83 1.61 1.95
N ARG A 39 6.72 2.56 2.26
CA ARG A 39 8.09 2.24 2.67
C ARG A 39 8.19 1.37 3.92
N GLU A 40 7.33 1.59 4.91
CA GLU A 40 7.29 0.75 6.10
C GLU A 40 6.82 -0.68 5.77
N LEU A 41 5.90 -0.83 4.82
CA LEU A 41 5.46 -2.14 4.33
C LEU A 41 6.61 -2.82 3.56
N GLU A 42 7.30 -2.11 2.68
CA GLU A 42 8.50 -2.63 1.99
C GLU A 42 9.57 -3.11 2.97
N LYS A 43 9.82 -2.34 4.04
CA LYS A 43 10.75 -2.73 5.09
C LYS A 43 10.33 -3.99 5.87
N GLN A 44 9.02 -4.25 5.95
CA GLN A 44 8.48 -5.48 6.55
C GLN A 44 8.50 -6.67 5.57
N GLY A 45 8.92 -6.48 4.32
CA GLY A 45 8.98 -7.52 3.29
C GLY A 45 7.82 -7.48 2.28
N TYR A 46 6.90 -6.53 2.41
CA TYR A 46 5.79 -6.38 1.45
C TYR A 46 6.26 -5.70 0.18
N HIS A 47 6.16 -6.35 -0.97
CA HIS A 47 6.54 -5.72 -2.23
C HIS A 47 5.39 -4.88 -2.78
N ILE A 48 5.59 -3.56 -2.90
CA ILE A 48 4.59 -2.63 -3.42
C ILE A 48 5.26 -1.85 -4.55
N GLU A 49 4.74 -2.01 -5.76
CA GLU A 49 5.19 -1.21 -6.90
C GLU A 49 4.51 0.15 -6.92
N HIS A 50 5.32 1.18 -7.20
CA HIS A 50 4.88 2.55 -7.34
C HIS A 50 4.93 2.95 -8.81
N PHE A 51 3.75 3.08 -9.42
CA PHE A 51 3.57 3.56 -10.78
C PHE A 51 3.28 5.07 -10.79
N PRO A 52 3.59 5.78 -11.89
CA PRO A 52 3.16 7.18 -12.06
C PRO A 52 1.65 7.37 -11.88
N ASN A 53 0.86 6.33 -12.18
CA ASN A 53 -0.60 6.34 -12.14
C ASN A 53 -1.20 5.71 -10.87
N GLY A 54 -0.38 5.15 -9.96
CA GLY A 54 -0.89 4.46 -8.78
C GLY A 54 0.09 3.55 -8.06
N TYR A 55 -0.42 2.73 -7.15
CA TYR A 55 0.31 1.76 -6.37
C TYR A 55 -0.26 0.38 -6.62
N HIS A 56 0.58 -0.63 -6.71
CA HIS A 56 0.17 -2.01 -6.87
C HIS A 56 0.85 -2.86 -5.80
N TYR A 57 0.06 -3.59 -5.04
CA TYR A 57 0.63 -4.57 -4.13
C TYR A 57 0.95 -5.85 -4.90
N LEU A 58 2.23 -6.15 -5.05
CA LEU A 58 2.66 -7.45 -5.52
C LEU A 58 2.52 -8.39 -4.34
N VAL A 59 1.59 -9.34 -4.45
CA VAL A 59 1.42 -10.39 -3.45
C VAL A 59 2.76 -11.09 -3.26
N SER A 60 3.43 -10.69 -2.20
CA SER A 60 4.70 -11.27 -1.82
C SER A 60 4.31 -12.38 -0.88
N ASP A 61 4.79 -13.57 -1.16
CA ASP A 61 4.68 -14.75 -0.30
C ASP A 61 5.51 -14.58 0.99
N VAL A 62 5.53 -13.36 1.55
CA VAL A 62 5.87 -13.11 2.95
C VAL A 62 4.67 -13.63 3.75
N LEU A 63 4.59 -14.96 3.72
CA LEU A 63 3.96 -15.80 4.69
C LEU A 63 4.18 -15.20 6.05
N GLU A 64 3.07 -15.09 6.78
CA GLU A 64 3.03 -15.00 8.22
C GLU A 64 4.09 -15.95 8.79
N LYS A 65 5.27 -15.41 9.13
CA LYS A 65 6.18 -16.11 10.04
C LYS A 65 5.54 -16.00 11.41
N ASN A 66 4.65 -16.97 11.65
CA ASN A 66 4.13 -17.36 12.95
C ASN A 66 5.27 -17.69 13.92
#